data_AF-A0A6G3Y0W1-F1
#
_entry.id   AF-A0A6G3Y0W1-F1
#
_cell.length_a   1.000
_cell.length_b   1.000
_cell.length_c   1.000
_cell.angle_alpha   90.00
_cell.angle_beta   90.00
_cell.angle_gamma   90.00
#
_symmetry.space_group_name_H-M   'P 1'
#
loop_
_entity.id
_entity.type
_entity.pdbx_description
1 polymer ?
#
loop_
_entity_poly.entity_id
_entity_poly.type
_entity_poly.pdbx_seq_one_letter_code
_entity_poly.pdbx_strand_id
1 'polypeptide(L)'
;FDLGGDSIVSIQLVSRARTAGIELSVADVFEHRTPAALAEIAEAATRTLAEDPDAGIGELPLTPIVHWWREHGGPIDGFHQSMAAQTPAALDLDGLTTAVQAVIDRHDALRMRLTRVDADDWRTEVRPRGEVRAAELVHRVDFAEAAASGDTEAQR
;
A
#
# COMPACT_ATOMS: atom_id res chain seq x y z
N PHE A 1 -5.68 -25.44 4.63
CA PHE A 1 -4.41 -25.27 3.90
C PHE A 1 -4.33 -26.18 2.67
N ASP A 2 -4.89 -27.39 2.73
CA ASP A 2 -4.96 -28.35 1.61
C ASP A 2 -5.64 -27.83 0.33
N LEU A 3 -6.39 -26.73 0.42
CA LEU A 3 -6.99 -26.01 -0.72
C LEU A 3 -6.10 -24.90 -1.32
N GLY A 4 -4.81 -24.88 -0.99
CA GLY A 4 -3.85 -23.89 -1.51
C GLY A 4 -3.82 -22.56 -0.73
N GLY A 5 -4.25 -22.57 0.53
CA GLY A 5 -4.11 -21.39 1.40
C GLY A 5 -2.67 -21.22 1.88
N ASP A 6 -2.18 -19.99 1.92
CA ASP A 6 -0.88 -19.61 2.47
C ASP A 6 -1.03 -18.43 3.46
N SER A 7 0.08 -17.78 3.82
CA SER A 7 0.07 -16.62 4.72
C SER A 7 -0.66 -15.41 4.13
N ILE A 8 -0.62 -15.20 2.81
CA ILE A 8 -1.31 -14.10 2.12
C ILE A 8 -2.82 -14.34 2.16
N VAL A 9 -3.26 -15.55 1.82
CA VAL A 9 -4.68 -15.92 1.88
C VAL A 9 -5.20 -15.82 3.31
N SER A 10 -4.39 -16.18 4.31
CA SER A 10 -4.74 -16.05 5.73
C SER A 10 -4.94 -14.60 6.15
N ILE A 11 -4.05 -13.69 5.74
CA ILE A 11 -4.18 -12.25 5.99
C ILE A 11 -5.43 -11.68 5.30
N GLN A 12 -5.69 -12.07 4.05
CA GLN A 12 -6.88 -11.65 3.31
C GLN A 12 -8.18 -12.13 3.98
N LEU A 13 -8.20 -13.37 4.47
CA LEU A 13 -9.34 -13.92 5.22
C LEU A 13 -9.64 -13.08 6.46
N VAL A 14 -8.62 -12.84 7.29
CA VAL A 14 -8.74 -12.05 8.52
C VAL A 14 -9.18 -10.61 8.23
N SER A 15 -8.60 -9.97 7.21
CA SER A 15 -8.99 -8.61 6.80
C SER A 15 -10.46 -8.52 6.36
N ARG A 16 -10.94 -9.51 5.60
CA ARG A 16 -12.34 -9.59 5.16
C ARG A 16 -13.29 -9.91 6.32
N ALA A 17 -12.91 -10.83 7.20
CA ALA A 17 -13.66 -11.14 8.42
C ALA A 17 -13.85 -9.88 9.29
N ARG A 18 -12.77 -9.13 9.55
CA ARG A 18 -12.82 -7.87 10.30
C ARG A 18 -13.76 -6.84 9.66
N THR A 19 -13.73 -6.73 8.33
CA THR A 19 -14.65 -5.86 7.58
C THR A 19 -16.12 -6.29 7.73
N ALA A 20 -16.36 -7.60 7.86
CA ALA A 20 -17.68 -8.18 8.13
C ALA A 20 -18.07 -8.17 9.63
N GLY A 21 -17.25 -7.56 10.50
CA GLY A 21 -17.52 -7.50 11.94
C GLY A 21 -17.20 -8.79 12.70
N ILE A 22 -16.36 -9.65 12.14
CA ILE A 22 -15.91 -10.91 12.76
C ILE A 22 -14.45 -10.75 13.19
N GLU A 23 -14.16 -11.04 14.45
CA GLU A 23 -12.82 -10.99 15.01
C GLU A 23 -12.14 -12.35 14.87
N LEU A 24 -11.06 -12.38 14.07
CA LEU A 24 -10.19 -13.54 13.86
C LEU A 24 -8.75 -13.05 13.74
N SER A 25 -7.80 -13.80 14.26
CA SER A 25 -6.38 -13.57 14.11
C SER A 25 -5.77 -14.46 13.02
N VAL A 26 -4.60 -14.10 12.49
CA VAL A 26 -3.87 -14.99 11.56
C VAL A 26 -3.45 -16.27 12.27
N ALA A 27 -3.11 -16.20 13.56
CA ALA A 27 -2.77 -17.37 14.36
C ALA A 27 -3.95 -18.35 14.44
N ASP A 28 -5.18 -17.85 14.58
CA ASP A 28 -6.39 -18.66 14.64
C ASP A 28 -6.57 -19.48 13.35
N VAL A 29 -6.28 -18.87 12.19
CA VAL A 29 -6.33 -19.57 10.89
C VAL A 29 -5.34 -20.74 10.85
N PHE A 30 -4.14 -20.55 11.39
CA PHE A 30 -3.12 -21.59 11.49
C PHE A 30 -3.41 -22.64 12.57
N GLU A 31 -4.12 -22.29 13.63
CA GLU A 31 -4.46 -23.21 14.71
C GLU A 31 -5.69 -24.06 14.36
N HIS A 32 -6.77 -23.44 13.88
CA HIS A 32 -8.06 -24.09 13.69
C HIS A 32 -8.28 -24.65 12.27
N ARG A 33 -7.48 -24.23 11.28
CA ARG A 33 -7.25 -24.82 9.93
C ARG A 33 -8.45 -25.25 9.08
N THR A 34 -9.68 -25.03 9.54
CA THR A 34 -10.94 -25.42 8.89
C THR A 34 -12.01 -24.36 9.14
N PRO A 35 -12.95 -24.13 8.20
CA PRO A 35 -14.04 -23.18 8.41
C PRO A 35 -14.91 -23.51 9.63
N ALA A 36 -15.17 -24.80 9.87
CA ALA A 36 -15.99 -25.24 11.00
C ALA A 36 -15.34 -24.89 12.34
N ALA A 37 -14.05 -25.19 12.52
CA ALA A 37 -13.35 -24.88 13.76
C ALA A 37 -13.13 -23.36 13.95
N LEU A 38 -12.96 -22.60 12.87
CA LEU A 38 -12.92 -21.13 12.94
C LEU A 38 -14.27 -20.53 13.34
N ALA A 39 -15.39 -21.14 12.92
CA ALA A 39 -16.72 -20.67 13.30
C ALA A 39 -17.00 -20.83 14.80
N GLU A 40 -16.44 -21.86 15.45
CA GLU A 40 -16.60 -22.11 16.89
C GLU A 40 -15.93 -21.02 17.76
N ILE A 41 -14.88 -20.38 17.25
CA ILE A 41 -14.13 -19.34 17.97
C ILE A 41 -14.42 -17.92 17.45
N ALA A 42 -15.24 -17.79 16.40
CA ALA A 42 -15.50 -16.51 15.77
C ALA A 42 -16.34 -15.63 16.71
N GLU A 43 -15.76 -14.51 17.14
CA GLU A 43 -16.45 -13.53 17.97
C GLU A 43 -16.90 -12.33 17.15
N ALA A 44 -17.98 -11.68 17.59
CA ALA A 44 -18.36 -10.39 17.04
C ALA A 44 -17.32 -9.35 17.46
N ALA A 45 -16.82 -8.57 16.50
CA ALA A 45 -15.83 -7.54 16.75
C ALA A 45 -16.38 -6.55 17.80
N THR A 46 -15.78 -6.53 18.99
CA THR A 46 -16.39 -5.85 20.15
C THR A 46 -16.16 -4.34 20.12
N ARG A 47 -15.30 -3.84 19.23
CA ARG A 47 -15.04 -2.39 19.04
C ARG A 47 -14.57 -2.12 17.62
N THR A 48 -15.37 -1.42 16.83
CA THR A 48 -14.82 -0.49 15.85
C THR A 48 -14.42 0.74 16.67
N LEU A 49 -13.15 0.85 17.06
CA LEU A 49 -12.64 2.18 17.42
C LEU A 49 -12.89 3.03 16.18
N ALA A 50 -13.71 4.08 16.32
CA ALA A 50 -13.79 5.10 15.28
C ALA A 50 -12.41 5.74 15.22
N GLU A 51 -11.56 5.20 14.35
CA GLU A 51 -10.29 5.81 14.01
C GLU A 51 -10.63 7.10 13.29
N ASP A 52 -10.18 8.23 13.84
CA ASP A 52 -10.26 9.51 13.15
C ASP A 52 -9.56 9.31 11.79
N PRO A 53 -10.24 9.56 10.67
CA PRO A 53 -9.67 9.36 9.33
C PRO A 53 -8.40 10.17 9.07
N ASP A 54 -8.11 11.16 9.92
CA ASP A 54 -6.94 12.01 9.88
C ASP A 54 -5.94 11.71 11.01
N ALA A 55 -6.21 10.72 11.88
CA ALA A 55 -5.29 10.30 12.96
C ALA A 55 -3.90 9.87 12.45
N GLY A 56 -3.82 9.43 11.20
CA GLY A 56 -2.57 9.02 10.56
C GLY A 56 -1.75 10.18 9.99
N ILE A 57 -2.26 11.41 9.97
CA ILE A 57 -1.60 12.58 9.36
C ILE A 57 -0.61 13.22 10.33
N GLY A 58 0.57 13.60 9.82
CA GLY A 58 1.63 14.27 10.59
C GLY A 58 2.87 13.42 10.77
N GLU A 59 3.72 13.80 11.72
CA GLU A 59 4.98 13.11 12.00
C GLU A 59 4.74 11.71 12.56
N LEU A 60 5.52 10.75 12.06
CA LEU A 60 5.53 9.37 12.51
C LEU A 60 6.93 8.97 12.97
N PRO A 61 7.04 8.09 13.99
CA PRO A 61 8.30 7.46 14.30
C PRO A 61 8.79 6.68 13.07
N LEU A 62 10.11 6.62 12.89
CA LEU A 62 10.69 5.82 11.82
C LEU A 62 10.29 4.35 12.01
N THR A 63 9.87 3.71 10.93
CA THR A 63 9.61 2.27 10.95
C THR A 63 10.92 1.51 11.04
N PRO A 64 10.93 0.24 11.51
CA PRO A 64 12.16 -0.54 11.61
C PRO A 64 12.94 -0.66 10.29
N ILE A 65 12.25 -0.73 9.14
CA ILE A 65 12.90 -0.79 7.83
C ILE A 65 13.59 0.55 7.47
N VAL A 66 13.03 1.69 7.88
CA VAL A 66 13.66 3.00 7.66
C VAL A 66 14.87 3.18 8.57
N HIS A 67 14.82 2.69 9.82
CA HIS A 67 16.01 2.63 10.68
C HIS A 67 17.12 1.79 10.03
N TRP A 68 16.78 0.62 9.51
CA TRP A 68 17.73 -0.24 8.81
C TRP A 68 18.38 0.46 7.61
N TRP A 69 17.60 1.17 6.78
CA TRP A 69 18.15 1.98 5.67
C TRP A 69 19.07 3.10 6.14
N ARG A 70 18.70 3.81 7.21
CA ARG A 70 19.53 4.87 7.79
C ARG A 70 20.88 4.32 8.25
N GLU A 71 20.89 3.17 8.91
CA GLU A 71 22.10 2.50 9.38
C GLU A 71 22.99 1.99 8.23
N HIS A 72 22.39 1.54 7.12
CA HIS A 72 23.13 1.11 5.94
C HIS A 72 23.72 2.28 5.14
N GLY A 73 23.06 3.45 5.17
CA GLY A 73 23.44 4.62 4.40
C GLY A 73 23.25 4.44 2.89
N GLY A 74 23.66 5.47 2.13
CA GLY A 74 23.59 5.46 0.67
C GLY A 74 22.27 5.95 0.05
N PRO A 75 22.14 5.81 -1.27
CA PRO A 75 20.93 6.17 -2.01
C PRO A 75 19.82 5.12 -1.80
N ILE A 76 18.56 5.58 -1.75
CA ILE A 76 17.36 4.73 -1.57
C ILE A 76 16.35 4.90 -2.71
N ASP A 77 16.65 5.78 -3.67
CA ASP A 77 15.84 6.07 -4.85
C ASP A 77 15.74 4.87 -5.82
N GLY A 78 16.69 3.95 -5.78
CA GLY A 78 16.64 2.70 -6.53
C GLY A 78 15.63 1.67 -6.02
N PHE A 79 14.99 1.89 -4.86
CA PHE A 79 14.03 0.94 -4.28
C PHE A 79 12.60 1.24 -4.74
N HIS A 80 12.13 0.53 -5.76
CA HIS A 80 10.78 0.64 -6.29
C HIS A 80 10.16 -0.72 -6.58
N GLN A 81 8.83 -0.75 -6.66
CA GLN A 81 8.06 -1.90 -7.12
C GLN A 81 7.18 -1.45 -8.29
N SER A 82 7.34 -2.08 -9.45
CA SER A 82 6.57 -1.80 -10.66
C SER A 82 5.67 -2.99 -10.99
N MET A 83 4.51 -2.71 -11.58
CA MET A 83 3.63 -3.71 -12.16
C MET A 83 2.93 -3.15 -13.39
N ALA A 84 2.72 -4.01 -14.39
CA ALA A 84 1.87 -3.70 -15.54
C ALA A 84 0.45 -4.21 -15.28
N ALA A 85 -0.55 -3.39 -15.59
CA ALA A 85 -1.96 -3.75 -15.49
C ALA A 85 -2.65 -3.50 -16.83
N GLN A 86 -3.58 -4.40 -17.18
CA GLN A 86 -4.48 -4.18 -18.31
C GLN A 86 -5.63 -3.28 -17.87
N THR A 87 -5.89 -2.23 -18.65
CA THR A 87 -6.98 -1.29 -18.38
C THR A 87 -8.15 -1.54 -19.34
N PRO A 88 -9.39 -1.21 -18.93
CA PRO A 88 -10.52 -1.18 -19.86
C PRO A 88 -10.24 -0.22 -21.02
N ALA A 89 -10.69 -0.57 -22.23
CA ALA A 89 -10.44 0.24 -23.43
C ALA A 89 -10.99 1.68 -23.35
N ALA A 90 -12.01 1.91 -22.50
CA ALA A 90 -12.63 3.21 -22.29
C ALA A 90 -11.92 4.07 -21.23
N LEU A 91 -10.88 3.56 -20.56
CA LEU A 91 -10.14 4.33 -19.56
C LEU A 91 -9.27 5.37 -20.26
N ASP A 92 -9.61 6.65 -20.10
CA ASP A 92 -8.79 7.77 -20.53
C ASP A 92 -7.84 8.24 -19.42
N LEU A 93 -6.99 9.21 -19.77
CA LEU A 93 -5.98 9.74 -18.85
C LEU A 93 -6.60 10.43 -17.64
N ASP A 94 -7.72 11.13 -17.82
CA ASP A 94 -8.41 11.85 -16.74
C ASP A 94 -9.07 10.85 -15.77
N GLY A 95 -9.69 9.80 -16.30
CA GLY A 95 -10.24 8.70 -15.52
C GLY A 95 -9.15 7.94 -14.75
N LEU A 96 -8.01 7.65 -15.39
CA LEU A 96 -6.86 7.05 -14.71
C LEU A 96 -6.32 7.95 -13.59
N THR A 97 -6.12 9.23 -13.87
CA THR A 97 -5.63 10.22 -12.90
C THR A 97 -6.57 10.32 -11.70
N THR A 98 -7.88 10.32 -11.94
CA THR A 98 -8.91 10.33 -10.90
C THR A 98 -8.86 9.06 -10.04
N ALA A 99 -8.72 7.89 -10.67
CA ALA A 99 -8.62 6.62 -9.96
C ALA A 99 -7.36 6.56 -9.09
N VAL A 100 -6.20 7.00 -9.62
CA VAL A 100 -4.93 7.06 -8.89
C VAL A 100 -5.04 8.04 -7.72
N GLN A 101 -5.65 9.21 -7.91
CA GLN A 101 -5.88 10.18 -6.83
C GLN A 101 -6.68 9.57 -5.68
N ALA A 102 -7.77 8.84 -6.00
CA ALA A 102 -8.59 8.18 -4.99
C ALA A 102 -7.81 7.14 -4.18
N VAL A 103 -6.89 6.40 -4.82
CA VAL A 103 -6.00 5.45 -4.15
C VAL A 103 -5.02 6.19 -3.22
N ILE A 104 -4.37 7.25 -3.69
CA ILE A 104 -3.45 8.07 -2.89
C ILE A 104 -4.16 8.69 -1.66
N ASP A 105 -5.35 9.23 -1.84
CA ASP A 105 -6.10 9.85 -0.74
C ASP A 105 -6.60 8.81 0.28
N ARG A 106 -6.97 7.62 -0.19
CA ARG A 106 -7.42 6.50 0.66
C ARG A 106 -6.29 5.90 1.50
N HIS A 107 -5.05 5.90 1.01
CA HIS A 107 -3.92 5.24 1.65
C HIS A 107 -2.87 6.24 2.13
N ASP A 108 -2.86 6.56 3.42
CA ASP A 108 -1.91 7.47 4.08
C ASP A 108 -0.44 7.19 3.73
N ALA A 109 -0.08 5.90 3.63
CA ALA A 109 1.27 5.47 3.29
C ALA A 109 1.76 5.99 1.93
N LEU A 110 0.85 6.18 0.96
CA LEU A 110 1.20 6.71 -0.37
C LEU A 110 1.44 8.23 -0.34
N ARG A 111 1.10 8.90 0.76
CA ARG A 111 1.37 10.32 1.01
C ARG A 111 2.55 10.54 1.95
N MET A 112 3.21 9.48 2.40
CA MET A 112 4.37 9.58 3.27
C MET A 112 5.54 10.28 2.57
N ARG A 113 6.23 11.13 3.32
CA ARG A 113 7.49 11.76 2.91
C ARG A 113 8.55 11.42 3.95
N LEU A 114 9.71 10.98 3.44
CA LEU A 114 10.92 10.82 4.23
C LEU A 114 11.85 11.99 3.93
N THR A 115 12.16 12.78 4.94
CA THR A 115 13.12 13.90 4.86
C THR A 115 14.41 13.49 5.53
N ARG A 116 15.55 13.70 4.85
CA ARG A 116 16.90 13.37 5.31
C ARG A 116 17.69 14.67 5.40
N VAL A 117 17.80 15.25 6.59
CA VAL A 117 18.52 16.52 6.79
C VAL A 117 20.04 16.28 6.83
N ASP A 118 20.45 15.23 7.53
CA ASP A 118 21.82 14.74 7.58
C ASP A 118 21.85 13.20 7.76
N ALA A 119 22.99 12.65 8.21
CA ALA A 119 23.14 11.22 8.41
C ALA A 119 22.19 10.64 9.47
N ASP A 120 21.85 11.42 10.50
CA ASP A 120 21.13 10.95 11.70
C ASP A 120 19.72 11.53 11.81
N ASP A 121 19.48 12.74 11.29
CA ASP A 121 18.18 13.42 11.29
C ASP A 121 17.34 13.01 10.07
N TRP A 122 16.64 11.88 10.25
CA TRP A 122 15.63 11.36 9.33
C TRP A 122 14.26 11.51 9.95
N ARG A 123 13.33 12.09 9.18
CA ARG A 123 11.95 12.32 9.62
C ARG A 123 10.96 11.75 8.63
N THR A 124 9.93 11.12 9.16
CA THR A 124 8.82 10.59 8.37
C THR A 124 7.57 11.38 8.72
N GLU A 125 6.87 11.86 7.70
CA GLU A 125 5.57 12.51 7.86
C GLU A 125 4.56 11.90 6.88
N VAL A 126 3.31 11.76 7.30
CA VAL A 126 2.18 11.54 6.39
C VAL A 126 1.59 12.89 6.06
N ARG A 127 1.63 13.24 4.77
CA ARG A 127 1.08 14.49 4.28
C ARG A 127 -0.44 14.44 4.16
N PRO A 128 -1.17 15.55 4.37
CA PRO A 128 -2.62 15.59 4.23
C PRO A 128 -3.12 15.15 2.84
N ARG A 129 -4.40 14.77 2.77
CA ARG A 129 -5.08 14.49 1.51
C ARG A 129 -5.02 15.72 0.59
N GLY A 130 -4.83 15.48 -0.71
CA GLY A 130 -4.69 16.53 -1.72
C GLY A 130 -3.32 17.21 -1.81
N GLU A 131 -2.39 17.00 -0.87
CA GLU A 131 -1.02 17.53 -1.00
C GLU A 131 -0.17 16.73 -2.01
N VAL A 132 -0.56 15.48 -2.28
CA VAL A 132 0.01 14.65 -3.34
C VAL A 132 -0.98 14.60 -4.48
N ARG A 133 -0.60 15.21 -5.60
CA ARG A 133 -1.46 15.30 -6.79
C ARG A 133 -1.10 14.21 -7.78
N ALA A 134 -2.03 13.30 -8.07
CA ALA A 134 -1.85 12.25 -9.06
C ALA A 134 -1.49 12.80 -10.44
N ALA A 135 -2.00 13.98 -10.81
CA ALA A 135 -1.69 14.63 -12.07
C ALA A 135 -0.19 14.97 -12.25
N GLU A 136 0.58 15.06 -11.16
CA GLU A 136 2.05 15.24 -11.21
C GLU A 136 2.81 13.92 -11.36
N LEU A 137 2.16 12.78 -11.05
CA LEU A 137 2.76 11.45 -11.00
C LEU A 137 2.36 10.57 -12.18
N VAL A 138 1.23 10.85 -12.81
CA VAL A 138 0.71 10.11 -13.95
C VAL A 138 1.30 10.70 -15.22
N HIS A 139 2.07 9.88 -15.93
CA HIS A 139 2.69 10.25 -17.19
C HIS A 139 2.16 9.36 -18.32
N ARG A 140 1.85 9.97 -19.47
CA ARG A 140 1.53 9.25 -20.69
C ARG A 140 2.77 9.20 -21.57
N VAL A 141 3.14 8.00 -21.98
CA VAL A 141 4.20 7.77 -22.96
C VAL A 141 3.57 7.05 -24.15
N ASP A 142 3.59 7.69 -25.32
CA ASP A 142 3.12 7.05 -26.55
C ASP A 142 4.22 6.14 -27.10
N PHE A 143 3.99 4.82 -27.04
CA PHE A 143 4.98 3.81 -27.42
C PHE A 143 5.43 3.88 -28.89
N ALA A 144 4.65 4.51 -29.77
CA ALA A 144 5.03 4.70 -31.17
C ALA A 144 6.17 5.72 -31.34
N GLU A 145 6.29 6.70 -30.44
CA GLU A 145 7.33 7.74 -30.48
C GLU A 145 8.55 7.35 -29.64
N ALA A 146 8.35 6.65 -28.51
CA ALA A 146 9.45 6.14 -27.66
C ALA A 146 10.33 5.11 -28.37
N ALA A 147 9.76 4.29 -29.25
CA ALA A 147 10.54 3.36 -30.09
C ALA A 147 11.36 4.09 -31.17
N ALA A 148 10.99 5.31 -31.55
CA ALA A 148 11.69 6.13 -32.53
C ALA A 148 12.80 7.02 -31.92
N SER A 149 12.70 7.35 -30.63
CA SER A 149 13.70 8.17 -29.90
C SER A 149 14.86 7.37 -29.30
N GLY A 150 14.79 6.03 -29.28
CA GLY A 150 15.86 5.18 -28.76
C GLY A 150 15.96 5.12 -27.23
N ASP A 151 15.01 5.73 -26.51
CA ASP A 151 14.93 5.65 -25.05
C ASP A 151 14.45 4.26 -24.62
N THR A 152 15.44 3.38 -24.48
CA THR A 152 15.26 1.99 -24.05
C THR A 152 15.28 1.90 -22.52
N GLU A 153 14.49 2.75 -21.85
CA GLU A 153 14.31 2.69 -20.38
C GLU A 153 12.86 2.38 -19.98
N ALA A 154 11.93 2.28 -20.95
CA ALA A 154 10.52 1.95 -20.71
C ALA A 154 10.25 0.47 -20.37
N GLN A 155 11.26 -0.30 -19.98
CA GLN A 155 11.12 -1.73 -19.71
C GLN A 155 12.04 -2.22 -18.58
N ARG A 156 11.91 -1.62 -17.39
CA ARG A 156 12.25 -2.24 -16.11
C ARG A 156 11.22 -1.87 -15.05
#